data_AF-A0A1V0TQH5-F1
#
_entry.id   AF-A0A1V0TQH5-F1
#
_cell.length_a   1.000
_cell.length_b   1.000
_cell.length_c   1.000
_cell.angle_alpha   90.00
_cell.angle_beta   90.00
_cell.angle_gamma   90.00
#
_symmetry.space_group_name_H-M   'P 1'
#
loop_
_entity.id
_entity.type
_entity.pdbx_description
1 polymer ?
#
loop_
_entity_poly.entity_id
_entity_poly.type
_entity_poly.pdbx_seq_one_letter_code
_entity_poly.pdbx_strand_id
1 'polypeptide(L)'
;MPESSERGGSGCPHPASPAQPLVTYGADGGSAASVPGPSAALAAITLEVAPVQTQTLADAPATAAPDLDPVTVPQQSGAPAAESLAGETAARELPEPADPPDPPDPAPRPDAAGPSADLFRQYLREIGRIPLLTAAEEVELARHVEAGLFAEEKLTGTPDLDSHLDSQLAYDLDKLVVLGRIAKRRLIEANLRLVVSVAKRYVGRGLTMLDLVQEGNLGLIRAVEKFDYARGYKFSTYATWWIRQAMSRALADQARTIRVPVHVVELINRVVRVQRRMLQERGYEPTPDEVARHLDLTEERVSEILRLAQEPVSLHAPVGEEDEVALGDLIEDGDAASPVESAAFLLLREHLDAVLSTLGERERKVVQLRYGLADGRPRTLEEIGRLFGVTRERIRQIESKTLNKLRDHAFADQLRGYLD
;
A
#
# COMPACT_ATOMS: atom_id res chain seq x y z
N MET A 1 53.64 -41.87 -17.04
CA MET A 1 52.27 -42.32 -17.34
C MET A 1 51.38 -41.08 -17.42
N PRO A 2 50.53 -40.95 -18.46
CA PRO A 2 50.47 -39.75 -19.29
C PRO A 2 49.19 -38.87 -19.15
N GLU A 3 49.19 -37.83 -19.98
CA GLU A 3 48.25 -36.74 -20.30
C GLU A 3 46.74 -37.07 -20.34
N SER A 4 45.88 -36.07 -20.12
CA SER A 4 45.10 -35.39 -21.19
C SER A 4 43.85 -34.63 -20.71
N SER A 5 43.52 -33.63 -21.54
CA SER A 5 42.40 -32.67 -21.56
C SER A 5 41.04 -33.29 -21.95
N GLU A 6 39.94 -32.52 -21.80
CA GLU A 6 38.66 -32.49 -22.58
C GLU A 6 37.43 -32.23 -21.68
N ARG A 7 36.74 -31.08 -21.82
CA ARG A 7 35.54 -30.79 -22.64
C ARG A 7 34.29 -31.61 -22.32
N GLY A 8 33.16 -30.93 -22.09
CA GLY A 8 31.82 -31.46 -22.35
C GLY A 8 30.73 -31.01 -21.38
N GLY A 9 29.94 -30.02 -21.78
CA GLY A 9 28.73 -29.60 -21.07
C GLY A 9 27.53 -30.50 -21.37
N SER A 10 26.56 -30.52 -20.45
CA SER A 10 25.13 -30.88 -20.60
C SER A 10 24.50 -30.63 -19.22
N GLY A 11 23.71 -29.59 -19.00
CA GLY A 11 22.31 -29.54 -19.44
C GLY A 11 21.40 -29.85 -18.26
N CYS A 12 21.22 -28.89 -17.33
CA CYS A 12 20.14 -28.92 -16.35
C CYS A 12 19.02 -27.99 -16.83
N PRO A 13 17.78 -28.49 -17.02
CA PRO A 13 16.60 -27.66 -16.92
C PRO A 13 15.75 -28.02 -15.70
N HIS A 14 15.30 -26.96 -15.04
CA HIS A 14 14.25 -26.88 -14.04
C HIS A 14 13.04 -27.80 -14.31
N PRO A 15 12.37 -28.32 -13.26
CA PRO A 15 11.00 -28.82 -13.40
C PRO A 15 10.03 -27.66 -13.56
N ALA A 16 9.30 -27.69 -14.68
CA ALA A 16 8.20 -26.79 -15.02
C ALA A 16 6.97 -27.04 -14.13
N SER A 17 6.23 -25.95 -13.87
CA SER A 17 4.92 -25.90 -13.24
C SER A 17 3.90 -26.86 -13.88
N PRO A 18 2.99 -27.46 -13.11
CA PRO A 18 1.72 -27.92 -13.63
C PRO A 18 0.62 -26.86 -13.46
N ALA A 19 -0.12 -26.72 -14.56
CA ALA A 19 -1.18 -25.77 -14.82
C ALA A 19 -2.43 -25.95 -13.94
N GLN A 20 -3.15 -24.84 -13.81
CA GLN A 20 -4.53 -24.71 -13.31
C GLN A 20 -5.51 -25.57 -14.13
N PRO A 21 -6.61 -26.03 -13.52
CA PRO A 21 -7.82 -26.36 -14.27
C PRO A 21 -8.91 -25.31 -14.07
N LEU A 22 -9.44 -24.84 -15.22
CA LEU A 22 -10.70 -24.14 -15.40
C LEU A 22 -11.86 -24.85 -14.65
N VAL A 23 -12.62 -24.10 -13.86
CA VAL A 23 -13.96 -24.51 -13.41
C VAL A 23 -14.98 -23.72 -14.23
N THR A 24 -15.78 -24.47 -15.00
CA THR A 24 -16.95 -23.97 -15.72
C THR A 24 -18.15 -23.99 -14.79
N TYR A 25 -18.84 -22.85 -14.67
CA TYR A 25 -20.05 -22.69 -13.85
C TYR A 25 -21.27 -23.11 -14.67
N GLY A 26 -21.94 -24.19 -14.25
CA GLY A 26 -23.26 -24.57 -14.72
C GLY A 26 -24.29 -24.22 -13.66
N ALA A 27 -25.17 -23.29 -13.99
CA ALA A 27 -26.32 -22.89 -13.20
C ALA A 27 -27.43 -23.94 -13.32
N ASP A 28 -28.01 -24.36 -12.20
CA ASP A 28 -29.39 -24.83 -12.14
C ASP A 28 -29.99 -24.53 -10.76
N GLY A 29 -31.15 -23.89 -10.81
CA GLY A 29 -31.87 -23.33 -9.68
C GLY A 29 -32.61 -24.36 -8.82
N GLY A 30 -32.87 -23.97 -7.57
CA GLY A 30 -33.69 -24.76 -6.65
C GLY A 30 -34.00 -24.02 -5.36
N SER A 31 -35.10 -23.27 -5.39
CA SER A 31 -36.05 -22.92 -4.31
C SER A 31 -35.55 -22.78 -2.86
N ALA A 32 -35.64 -21.54 -2.37
CA ALA A 32 -35.54 -21.17 -0.96
C ALA A 32 -36.59 -21.87 -0.08
N ALA A 33 -36.15 -22.44 1.04
CA ALA A 33 -36.99 -22.85 2.15
C ALA A 33 -36.53 -22.11 3.41
N SER A 34 -37.44 -21.31 3.95
CA SER A 34 -37.33 -20.54 5.19
C SER A 34 -37.39 -21.46 6.41
N VAL A 35 -36.50 -21.26 7.38
CA VAL A 35 -36.59 -21.84 8.73
C VAL A 35 -36.35 -20.72 9.76
N PRO A 36 -37.12 -20.66 10.87
CA PRO A 36 -37.25 -19.47 11.71
C PRO A 36 -36.20 -19.44 12.84
N GLY A 37 -35.75 -18.24 13.18
CA GLY A 37 -34.85 -18.00 14.31
C GLY A 37 -35.57 -17.98 15.66
N PRO A 38 -34.90 -18.37 16.77
CA PRO A 38 -35.47 -18.23 18.10
C PRO A 38 -35.25 -16.82 18.66
N SER A 39 -36.36 -16.26 19.16
CA SER A 39 -36.45 -15.05 19.97
C SER A 39 -35.86 -15.28 21.36
N ALA A 40 -34.91 -14.43 21.79
CA ALA A 40 -34.63 -14.21 23.20
C ALA A 40 -34.17 -12.76 23.42
N ALA A 41 -34.94 -12.05 24.24
CA ALA A 41 -34.75 -10.67 24.64
C ALA A 41 -33.54 -10.53 25.58
N LEU A 42 -32.70 -9.52 25.36
CA LEU A 42 -31.78 -8.99 26.37
C LEU A 42 -31.89 -7.47 26.42
N ALA A 43 -32.00 -6.99 27.64
CA ALA A 43 -32.48 -5.68 28.05
C ALA A 43 -31.51 -4.54 27.70
N ALA A 44 -32.07 -3.44 27.19
CA ALA A 44 -31.40 -2.17 27.05
C ALA A 44 -31.14 -1.54 28.43
N ILE A 45 -29.87 -1.26 28.73
CA ILE A 45 -29.46 -0.41 29.86
C ILE A 45 -29.43 1.03 29.32
N THR A 46 -30.49 1.79 29.58
CA THR A 46 -30.56 3.23 29.35
C THR A 46 -29.99 3.98 30.56
N LEU A 47 -28.91 4.71 30.37
CA LEU A 47 -28.38 5.68 31.33
C LEU A 47 -29.03 7.03 31.05
N GLU A 48 -29.99 7.41 31.91
CA GLU A 48 -30.60 8.74 31.97
C GLU A 48 -29.55 9.78 32.39
N VAL A 49 -29.44 10.87 31.64
CA VAL A 49 -28.87 12.13 32.15
C VAL A 49 -29.91 13.23 31.95
N ALA A 50 -30.26 13.86 33.07
CA ALA A 50 -31.34 14.83 33.23
C ALA A 50 -31.10 16.16 32.48
N PRO A 51 -32.18 16.90 32.13
CA PRO A 51 -32.09 18.17 31.40
C PRO A 51 -31.79 19.34 32.34
N VAL A 52 -30.83 20.20 31.95
CA VAL A 52 -30.63 21.52 32.55
C VAL A 52 -31.49 22.53 31.81
N GLN A 53 -32.50 23.08 32.49
CA GLN A 53 -33.23 24.27 32.07
C GLN A 53 -32.58 25.54 32.65
N THR A 54 -32.81 26.65 31.93
CA THR A 54 -32.93 28.08 32.32
C THR A 54 -32.09 28.96 31.38
N GLN A 55 -32.51 30.10 30.83
CA GLN A 55 -33.76 30.84 30.84
C GLN A 55 -33.74 31.75 29.59
N THR A 56 -34.90 31.89 28.95
CA THR A 56 -35.18 32.84 27.87
C THR A 56 -35.58 34.20 28.45
N LEU A 57 -35.14 35.28 27.80
CA LEU A 57 -35.68 36.65 27.96
C LEU A 57 -35.86 37.24 26.56
N ALA A 58 -37.06 37.74 26.28
CA ALA A 58 -37.51 38.29 25.01
C ALA A 58 -37.74 39.82 25.09
N ASP A 59 -37.66 40.47 23.92
CA ASP A 59 -38.26 41.75 23.46
C ASP A 59 -37.91 43.08 24.16
N ALA A 60 -37.71 44.25 23.52
CA ALA A 60 -37.72 44.81 22.14
C ALA A 60 -37.15 46.28 22.24
N PRO A 61 -37.25 47.26 21.28
CA PRO A 61 -37.49 47.26 19.82
C PRO A 61 -36.46 48.09 19.00
N ALA A 62 -36.76 48.22 17.69
CA ALA A 62 -36.01 48.74 16.56
C ALA A 62 -35.62 50.23 16.52
N THR A 63 -34.57 50.57 15.74
CA THR A 63 -34.55 51.75 14.85
C THR A 63 -33.48 51.67 13.73
N ALA A 64 -33.96 51.79 12.48
CA ALA A 64 -33.41 52.46 11.28
C ALA A 64 -32.02 52.09 10.67
N ALA A 65 -32.09 51.75 9.37
CA ALA A 65 -31.01 51.69 8.36
C ALA A 65 -30.44 53.08 7.99
N PRO A 66 -29.39 53.17 7.14
CA PRO A 66 -29.66 53.17 5.68
C PRO A 66 -28.66 52.41 4.78
N ASP A 67 -29.25 52.01 3.63
CA ASP A 67 -28.78 51.63 2.29
C ASP A 67 -27.34 51.92 1.84
N LEU A 68 -26.75 50.96 1.09
CA LEU A 68 -26.13 51.20 -0.24
C LEU A 68 -26.12 49.91 -1.09
N ASP A 69 -26.42 50.09 -2.38
CA ASP A 69 -26.74 49.16 -3.49
C ASP A 69 -25.59 48.28 -4.07
N PRO A 70 -25.92 47.29 -4.95
CA PRO A 70 -25.06 46.15 -5.28
C PRO A 70 -24.21 46.33 -6.56
N VAL A 71 -23.11 45.57 -6.69
CA VAL A 71 -22.33 45.48 -7.93
C VAL A 71 -22.09 44.03 -8.35
N THR A 72 -22.20 43.85 -9.65
CA THR A 72 -22.53 42.68 -10.46
C THR A 72 -21.31 41.84 -10.87
N VAL A 73 -21.57 40.54 -11.10
CA VAL A 73 -20.69 39.52 -11.72
C VAL A 73 -20.47 39.82 -13.21
N PRO A 74 -19.32 39.42 -13.80
CA PRO A 74 -19.27 39.04 -15.21
C PRO A 74 -18.94 37.57 -15.41
N GLN A 75 -19.88 36.83 -16.01
CA GLN A 75 -19.63 35.64 -16.81
C GLN A 75 -19.32 36.05 -18.26
N GLN A 76 -18.36 35.38 -18.90
CA GLN A 76 -18.36 35.22 -20.36
C GLN A 76 -17.94 33.80 -20.73
N SER A 77 -18.82 33.15 -21.48
CA SER A 77 -18.66 31.88 -22.18
C SER A 77 -18.35 32.18 -23.66
N GLY A 78 -17.55 31.35 -24.33
CA GLY A 78 -17.46 31.35 -25.80
C GLY A 78 -16.29 30.56 -26.39
N ALA A 79 -16.52 29.30 -26.73
CA ALA A 79 -15.68 28.48 -27.63
C ALA A 79 -15.95 28.82 -29.12
N PRO A 80 -15.02 28.52 -30.06
CA PRO A 80 -15.09 27.30 -30.89
C PRO A 80 -13.69 26.64 -31.08
N ALA A 81 -13.49 25.32 -31.07
CA ALA A 81 -13.85 24.24 -32.01
C ALA A 81 -13.03 24.16 -33.34
N ALA A 82 -12.27 23.05 -33.44
CA ALA A 82 -11.83 22.26 -34.62
C ALA A 82 -10.55 22.62 -35.44
N GLU A 83 -9.50 21.83 -35.16
CA GLU A 83 -8.59 21.07 -36.05
C GLU A 83 -8.10 21.66 -37.40
N SER A 84 -6.77 21.85 -37.56
CA SER A 84 -5.91 20.95 -38.37
C SER A 84 -4.40 21.33 -38.31
N LEU A 85 -3.56 20.30 -38.14
CA LEU A 85 -2.17 20.12 -38.64
C LEU A 85 -0.96 20.79 -37.94
N ALA A 86 -0.26 19.95 -37.16
CA ALA A 86 1.19 19.66 -37.20
C ALA A 86 2.22 20.81 -37.21
N GLY A 87 3.03 20.87 -36.15
CA GLY A 87 4.30 21.62 -36.13
C GLY A 87 4.85 21.83 -34.72
N GLU A 88 6.00 21.22 -34.45
CA GLU A 88 6.77 21.20 -33.20
C GLU A 88 7.06 22.55 -32.51
N THR A 89 7.46 22.44 -31.24
CA THR A 89 8.18 23.40 -30.37
C THR A 89 7.41 24.57 -29.74
N ALA A 90 7.01 24.37 -28.48
CA ALA A 90 7.30 25.29 -27.37
C ALA A 90 6.68 24.74 -26.08
N ALA A 91 7.51 24.20 -25.20
CA ALA A 91 7.13 23.85 -23.84
C ALA A 91 6.65 25.11 -23.10
N ARG A 92 5.34 25.26 -22.97
CA ARG A 92 4.71 26.24 -22.08
C ARG A 92 3.51 25.60 -21.38
N GLU A 93 3.49 25.86 -20.08
CA GLU A 93 2.55 25.40 -19.04
C GLU A 93 2.75 23.98 -18.54
N LEU A 94 3.54 23.86 -17.46
CA LEU A 94 3.34 22.81 -16.47
C LEU A 94 2.06 23.17 -15.69
N PRO A 95 0.97 22.40 -15.78
CA PRO A 95 -0.14 22.50 -14.84
C PRO A 95 0.28 21.83 -13.52
N GLU A 96 -0.11 22.43 -12.41
CA GLU A 96 0.24 22.05 -11.03
C GLU A 96 -0.12 20.60 -10.67
N PRO A 97 0.56 20.02 -9.66
CA PRO A 97 -0.17 19.36 -8.58
C PRO A 97 -0.22 20.32 -7.37
N ALA A 98 -1.39 20.85 -7.06
CA ALA A 98 -1.71 21.33 -5.72
C ALA A 98 -1.62 20.13 -4.74
N ASP A 99 -1.17 20.22 -3.47
CA ASP A 99 -1.23 21.32 -2.50
C ASP A 99 -0.04 21.31 -1.52
N PRO A 100 0.35 22.49 -0.97
CA PRO A 100 0.30 22.65 0.50
C PRO A 100 -0.22 24.04 0.93
N PRO A 101 -0.71 24.29 2.17
CA PRO A 101 -0.55 23.52 3.41
C PRO A 101 -1.89 23.25 4.18
N ASP A 102 -1.87 22.38 5.20
CA ASP A 102 -2.92 22.32 6.25
C ASP A 102 -2.32 22.67 7.63
N PRO A 103 -3.13 23.26 8.54
CA PRO A 103 -2.71 23.88 9.82
C PRO A 103 -2.17 22.85 10.83
N PRO A 104 -1.46 23.31 11.89
CA PRO A 104 -0.55 22.46 12.64
C PRO A 104 -1.30 21.42 13.48
N ASP A 105 -0.77 20.20 13.52
CA ASP A 105 -1.15 19.11 14.41
C ASP A 105 0.10 18.38 14.91
N PRO A 106 -0.03 17.65 16.03
CA PRO A 106 0.21 18.13 17.38
C PRO A 106 1.72 18.31 17.64
N ALA A 107 2.05 18.99 18.74
CA ALA A 107 3.43 19.26 19.14
C ALA A 107 4.35 18.03 18.98
N PRO A 108 5.60 18.20 18.51
CA PRO A 108 6.53 17.09 18.42
C PRO A 108 6.73 16.51 19.82
N ARG A 109 6.36 15.24 20.01
CA ARG A 109 6.88 14.47 21.14
C ARG A 109 8.40 14.42 20.95
N PRO A 110 9.18 14.91 21.92
CA PRO A 110 10.62 15.01 21.75
C PRO A 110 11.23 13.64 22.00
N ASP A 111 11.12 12.73 21.03
CA ASP A 111 12.00 11.56 20.98
C ASP A 111 13.35 12.02 20.40
N ALA A 112 13.96 13.01 21.07
CA ALA A 112 15.16 13.74 20.62
C ALA A 112 16.45 13.23 21.28
N ALA A 113 16.42 12.03 21.86
CA ALA A 113 17.53 11.42 22.58
C ALA A 113 17.79 9.96 22.17
N GLY A 114 17.80 9.70 20.87
CA GLY A 114 18.21 8.41 20.29
C GLY A 114 19.44 8.55 19.39
N PRO A 115 20.12 7.44 19.04
CA PRO A 115 21.31 7.43 18.17
C PRO A 115 21.07 8.06 16.79
N SER A 116 19.83 8.05 16.29
CA SER A 116 19.43 8.72 15.05
C SER A 116 19.59 10.25 15.12
N ALA A 117 19.36 10.86 16.29
CA ALA A 117 19.56 12.29 16.48
C ALA A 117 21.05 12.69 16.36
N ASP A 118 21.97 11.82 16.78
CA ASP A 118 23.41 12.06 16.67
C ASP A 118 23.91 11.93 15.23
N LEU A 119 23.38 10.95 14.47
CA LEU A 119 23.63 10.84 13.03
C LEU A 119 23.15 12.07 12.27
N PHE A 120 21.96 12.58 12.61
CA PHE A 120 21.44 13.79 12.00
C PHE A 120 22.29 15.03 12.33
N ARG A 121 22.76 15.17 13.58
CA ARG A 121 23.69 16.25 13.96
C ARG A 121 25.02 16.18 13.22
N GLN A 122 25.57 14.97 13.01
CA GLN A 122 26.76 14.78 12.19
C GLN A 122 26.51 15.25 10.76
N TYR A 123 25.41 14.82 10.15
CA TYR A 123 25.02 15.24 8.80
C TYR A 123 24.90 16.77 8.68
N LEU A 124 24.23 17.43 9.62
CA LEU A 124 24.12 18.90 9.65
C LEU A 124 25.48 19.60 9.71
N ARG A 125 26.44 19.03 10.46
CA ARG A 125 27.79 19.57 10.56
C ARG A 125 28.56 19.44 9.25
N GLU A 126 28.38 18.34 8.53
CA GLU A 126 29.03 18.11 7.24
C GLU A 126 28.50 19.08 6.17
N ILE A 127 27.18 19.20 6.02
CA ILE A 127 26.58 20.11 5.03
C ILE A 127 26.79 21.59 5.40
N GLY A 128 27.02 21.89 6.69
CA GLY A 128 27.29 23.24 7.18
C GLY A 128 28.68 23.76 6.81
N ARG A 129 29.62 22.87 6.48
CA ARG A 129 30.99 23.24 6.05
C ARG A 129 31.05 23.79 4.63
N ILE A 130 30.07 23.45 3.79
CA ILE A 130 30.04 23.84 2.39
C ILE A 130 29.46 25.26 2.28
N PRO A 131 30.16 26.21 1.62
CA PRO A 131 29.67 27.57 1.46
C PRO A 131 28.46 27.62 0.52
N LEU A 132 27.57 28.58 0.77
CA LEU A 132 26.44 28.86 -0.11
C LEU A 132 26.93 29.52 -1.40
N LEU A 133 26.28 29.20 -2.51
CA LEU A 133 26.57 29.79 -3.81
C LEU A 133 25.87 31.14 -3.98
N THR A 134 26.51 32.02 -4.74
CA THR A 134 25.92 33.23 -5.28
C THR A 134 25.16 32.91 -6.58
N ALA A 135 24.27 33.83 -7.00
CA ALA A 135 23.53 33.64 -8.25
C ALA A 135 24.44 33.54 -9.49
N ALA A 136 25.59 34.22 -9.48
CA ALA A 136 26.57 34.11 -10.56
C ALA A 136 27.24 32.74 -10.59
N GLU A 137 27.64 32.22 -9.41
CA GLU A 137 28.23 30.87 -9.29
C GLU A 137 27.23 29.77 -9.65
N GLU A 138 25.94 29.93 -9.33
CA GLU A 138 24.88 29.00 -9.77
C GLU A 138 24.85 28.87 -11.29
N VAL A 139 24.89 30.00 -12.01
CA VAL A 139 24.90 30.03 -13.48
C VAL A 139 26.18 29.44 -14.05
N GLU A 140 27.34 29.74 -13.46
CA GLU A 140 28.62 29.17 -13.88
C GLU A 140 28.65 27.65 -13.74
N LEU A 141 28.23 27.13 -12.58
CA LEU A 141 28.18 25.69 -12.35
C LEU A 141 27.17 25.02 -13.29
N ALA A 142 25.98 25.61 -13.48
CA ALA A 142 24.97 25.08 -14.39
C ALA A 142 25.49 24.97 -15.84
N ARG A 143 26.25 25.97 -16.31
CA ARG A 143 26.89 25.93 -17.64
C ARG A 143 27.91 24.80 -17.76
N HIS A 144 28.72 24.56 -16.73
CA HIS A 144 29.68 23.43 -16.73
C HIS A 144 28.96 22.07 -16.70
N VAL A 145 27.83 21.98 -15.98
CA VAL A 145 27.00 20.77 -15.96
C VAL A 145 26.43 20.47 -17.34
N GLU A 146 25.84 21.48 -18.01
CA GLU A 146 25.32 21.35 -19.38
C GLU A 146 26.42 20.96 -20.37
N ALA A 147 27.58 21.63 -20.31
CA ALA A 147 28.73 21.31 -21.17
C ALA A 147 29.24 19.88 -20.97
N GLY A 148 29.29 19.39 -19.72
CA GLY A 148 29.70 18.03 -19.42
C GLY A 148 28.69 16.97 -19.90
N LEU A 149 27.39 17.23 -19.75
CA LEU A 149 26.32 16.35 -20.27
C LEU A 149 26.37 16.26 -21.80
N PHE A 150 26.54 17.40 -22.47
CA PHE A 150 26.68 17.44 -23.92
C PHE A 150 27.94 16.70 -24.41
N ALA A 151 29.05 16.81 -23.67
CA ALA A 151 30.27 16.07 -23.99
C ALA A 151 30.09 14.56 -23.82
N GLU A 152 29.40 14.13 -22.75
CA GLU A 152 29.10 12.72 -22.48
C GLU A 152 28.19 12.11 -23.57
N GLU A 153 27.17 12.86 -24.00
CA GLU A 153 26.29 12.44 -25.10
C GLU A 153 27.06 12.29 -26.42
N LYS A 154 27.97 13.22 -26.74
CA LYS A 154 28.81 13.13 -27.95
C LYS A 154 29.76 11.93 -27.95
N LEU A 155 30.37 11.62 -26.81
CA LEU A 155 31.23 10.45 -26.65
C LEU A 155 30.43 9.15 -26.80
N THR A 156 29.19 9.12 -26.31
CA THR A 156 28.33 7.93 -26.40
C THR A 156 27.75 7.73 -27.81
N GLY A 157 27.36 8.81 -28.47
CA GLY A 157 26.72 8.78 -29.79
C GLY A 157 27.68 8.49 -30.97
N THR A 158 28.99 8.56 -30.75
CA THR A 158 30.00 8.45 -31.80
C THR A 158 31.07 7.40 -31.44
N PRO A 159 30.77 6.09 -31.59
CA PRO A 159 31.67 5.01 -31.16
C PRO A 159 32.93 4.80 -32.03
N ASP A 160 33.12 5.57 -33.11
CA ASP A 160 34.13 5.33 -34.16
C ASP A 160 35.13 6.51 -34.31
N LEU A 161 35.56 7.10 -33.19
CA LEU A 161 36.52 8.20 -33.13
C LEU A 161 37.99 7.68 -33.20
N ASP A 162 38.37 7.06 -34.33
CA ASP A 162 39.67 6.37 -34.48
C ASP A 162 40.77 7.21 -35.19
N SER A 163 40.54 8.48 -35.56
CA SER A 163 41.59 9.33 -36.13
C SER A 163 42.41 10.11 -35.08
N HIS A 164 43.63 10.53 -35.39
CA HIS A 164 44.45 11.33 -34.46
C HIS A 164 43.83 12.69 -34.07
N LEU A 165 42.98 13.28 -34.94
CA LEU A 165 42.17 14.44 -34.58
C LEU A 165 41.02 14.08 -33.63
N ASP A 166 40.51 12.85 -33.74
CA ASP A 166 39.51 12.30 -32.83
C ASP A 166 40.09 12.01 -31.45
N SER A 167 41.38 11.66 -31.35
CA SER A 167 42.05 11.42 -30.06
C SER A 167 42.16 12.69 -29.19
N GLN A 168 42.49 13.85 -29.78
CA GLN A 168 42.56 15.11 -29.04
C GLN A 168 41.16 15.60 -28.65
N LEU A 169 40.19 15.50 -29.58
CA LEU A 169 38.81 15.85 -29.31
C LEU A 169 38.20 14.97 -28.22
N ALA A 170 38.46 13.65 -28.23
CA ALA A 170 38.01 12.73 -27.20
C ALA A 170 38.59 13.09 -25.82
N TYR A 171 39.87 13.47 -25.76
CA TYR A 171 40.49 13.93 -24.52
C TYR A 171 39.84 15.22 -23.98
N ASP A 172 39.58 16.19 -24.85
CA ASP A 172 38.94 17.45 -24.47
C ASP A 172 37.49 17.22 -24.01
N LEU A 173 36.76 16.32 -24.66
CA LEU A 173 35.41 15.92 -24.25
C LEU A 173 35.42 15.21 -22.90
N ASP A 174 36.33 14.27 -22.67
CA ASP A 174 36.45 13.59 -21.37
C ASP A 174 36.75 14.58 -20.23
N LYS A 175 37.62 15.56 -20.50
CA LYS A 175 37.89 16.66 -19.56
C LYS A 175 36.63 17.46 -19.23
N LEU A 176 35.79 17.76 -20.23
CA LEU A 176 34.50 18.45 -20.01
C LEU A 176 33.53 17.60 -19.20
N VAL A 177 33.47 16.28 -19.42
CA VAL A 177 32.65 15.36 -18.63
C VAL A 177 33.07 15.38 -17.16
N VAL A 178 34.38 15.30 -16.88
CA VAL A 178 34.90 15.36 -15.51
C VAL A 178 34.57 16.70 -14.86
N LEU A 179 34.76 17.83 -15.57
CA LEU A 179 34.41 19.16 -15.07
C LEU A 179 32.91 19.29 -14.78
N GLY A 180 32.05 18.79 -15.67
CA GLY A 180 30.61 18.79 -15.48
C GLY A 180 30.17 17.95 -14.28
N ARG A 181 30.78 16.78 -14.06
CA ARG A 181 30.52 15.94 -12.89
C ARG A 181 30.95 16.63 -11.58
N ILE A 182 32.08 17.32 -11.58
CA ILE A 182 32.54 18.12 -10.42
C ILE A 182 31.57 19.28 -10.16
N ALA A 183 31.16 20.00 -11.21
CA ALA A 183 30.21 21.11 -11.10
C ALA A 183 28.84 20.65 -10.57
N LYS A 184 28.34 19.50 -11.07
CA LYS A 184 27.09 18.88 -10.60
C LYS A 184 27.15 18.58 -9.11
N ARG A 185 28.22 17.91 -8.66
CA ARG A 185 28.43 17.61 -7.23
C ARG A 185 28.45 18.88 -6.39
N ARG A 186 29.22 19.89 -6.80
CA ARG A 186 29.32 21.16 -6.08
C ARG A 186 27.98 21.90 -5.98
N LEU A 187 27.19 21.89 -7.05
CA LEU A 187 25.86 22.50 -7.07
C LEU A 187 24.88 21.79 -6.15
N ILE A 188 24.94 20.45 -6.08
CA ILE A 188 24.14 19.65 -5.13
C ILE A 188 24.57 19.94 -3.69
N GLU A 189 25.86 19.79 -3.39
CA GLU A 189 26.45 19.94 -2.06
C GLU A 189 26.14 21.29 -1.42
N ALA A 190 26.26 22.38 -2.19
CA ALA A 190 25.97 23.73 -1.70
C ALA A 190 24.48 23.96 -1.37
N ASN A 191 23.59 23.13 -1.93
CA ASN A 191 22.13 23.26 -1.76
C ASN A 191 21.53 22.22 -0.81
N LEU A 192 22.32 21.33 -0.18
CA LEU A 192 21.80 20.34 0.78
C LEU A 192 21.06 20.99 1.97
N ARG A 193 21.46 22.20 2.35
CA ARG A 193 20.79 22.98 3.42
C ARG A 193 19.36 23.37 3.06
N LEU A 194 19.08 23.60 1.78
CA LEU A 194 17.72 23.87 1.30
C LEU A 194 16.81 22.66 1.54
N VAL A 195 17.28 21.45 1.25
CA VAL A 195 16.53 20.21 1.44
C VAL A 195 16.11 20.05 2.90
N VAL A 196 17.04 20.23 3.85
CA VAL A 196 16.74 20.17 5.29
C VAL A 196 15.68 21.20 5.68
N SER A 197 15.75 22.42 5.14
CA SER A 197 14.76 23.47 5.45
C SER A 197 13.35 23.13 4.95
N VAL A 198 13.24 22.42 3.81
CA VAL A 198 11.97 21.95 3.26
C VAL A 198 11.46 20.75 4.09
N ALA A 199 12.33 19.80 4.42
CA ALA A 199 12.01 18.57 5.16
C ALA A 199 11.39 18.84 6.53
N LYS A 200 11.77 19.93 7.21
CA LYS A 200 11.21 20.31 8.53
C LYS A 200 9.68 20.37 8.56
N ARG A 201 9.03 20.66 7.42
CA ARG A 201 7.55 20.71 7.31
C ARG A 201 6.88 19.35 7.21
N TYR A 202 7.65 18.28 7.00
CA TYR A 202 7.17 16.91 6.77
C TYR A 202 7.46 15.96 7.93
N VAL A 203 8.14 16.43 8.98
CA VAL A 203 8.46 15.63 10.18
C VAL A 203 7.18 15.22 10.89
N GLY A 204 7.18 14.00 11.46
CA GLY A 204 6.05 13.49 12.25
C GLY A 204 4.93 12.85 11.41
N ARG A 205 5.18 12.56 10.13
CA ARG A 205 4.19 11.96 9.21
C ARG A 205 4.47 10.49 8.86
N GLY A 206 5.23 9.78 9.70
CA GLY A 206 5.54 8.35 9.52
C GLY A 206 6.96 8.04 9.01
N LEU A 207 7.66 9.01 8.39
CA LEU A 207 9.07 8.86 8.01
C LEU A 207 10.01 9.61 8.96
N THR A 208 11.24 9.10 9.13
CA THR A 208 12.26 9.78 9.93
C THR A 208 12.78 11.03 9.22
N MET A 209 13.36 11.97 9.98
CA MET A 209 13.95 13.18 9.39
C MET A 209 15.06 12.86 8.38
N LEU A 210 15.85 11.81 8.63
CA LEU A 210 16.91 11.39 7.72
C LEU A 210 16.31 10.86 6.41
N ASP A 211 15.29 10.02 6.48
CA ASP A 211 14.66 9.45 5.28
C ASP A 211 14.02 10.55 4.42
N LEU A 212 13.30 11.49 5.05
CA LEU A 212 12.74 12.67 4.37
C LEU A 212 13.83 13.50 3.66
N VAL A 213 14.97 13.70 4.33
CA VAL A 213 16.10 14.43 3.74
C VAL A 213 16.70 13.67 2.57
N GLN A 214 16.83 12.34 2.65
CA GLN A 214 17.39 11.57 1.53
C GLN A 214 16.48 11.57 0.30
N GLU A 215 15.17 11.40 0.49
CA GLU A 215 14.19 11.50 -0.60
C GLU A 215 14.17 12.92 -1.18
N GLY A 216 14.31 13.93 -0.33
CA GLY A 216 14.54 15.30 -0.73
C GLY A 216 15.81 15.53 -1.55
N ASN A 217 16.92 14.88 -1.19
CA ASN A 217 18.18 14.94 -1.92
C ASN A 217 18.04 14.32 -3.32
N LEU A 218 17.27 13.24 -3.47
CA LEU A 218 16.93 12.67 -4.79
C LEU A 218 16.14 13.68 -5.64
N GLY A 219 15.21 14.42 -5.04
CA GLY A 219 14.51 15.53 -5.69
C GLY A 219 15.47 16.66 -6.11
N LEU A 220 16.40 17.05 -5.23
CA LEU A 220 17.42 18.05 -5.52
C LEU A 220 18.33 17.65 -6.70
N ILE A 221 18.76 16.38 -6.77
CA ILE A 221 19.58 15.88 -7.87
C ILE A 221 18.85 16.04 -9.21
N ARG A 222 17.56 15.67 -9.27
CA ARG A 222 16.72 15.87 -10.47
C ARG A 222 16.55 17.35 -10.80
N ALA A 223 16.45 18.21 -9.81
CA ALA A 223 16.39 19.66 -10.02
C ALA A 223 17.68 20.18 -10.68
N VAL A 224 18.84 19.71 -10.25
CA VAL A 224 20.14 20.08 -10.85
C VAL A 224 20.23 19.60 -12.30
N GLU A 225 19.76 18.40 -12.61
CA GLU A 225 19.78 17.86 -13.97
C GLU A 225 18.88 18.63 -14.95
N LYS A 226 17.79 19.21 -14.46
CA LYS A 226 16.78 19.90 -15.29
C LYS A 226 16.80 21.41 -15.14
N PHE A 227 17.76 21.96 -14.38
CA PHE A 227 17.83 23.39 -14.14
C PHE A 227 18.28 24.12 -15.41
N ASP A 228 17.52 25.14 -15.77
CA ASP A 228 17.87 26.03 -16.88
C ASP A 228 18.23 27.42 -16.34
N TYR A 229 19.50 27.78 -16.50
CA TYR A 229 20.05 29.06 -16.08
C TYR A 229 19.66 30.22 -17.02
N ALA A 230 19.27 29.95 -18.26
CA ALA A 230 18.89 30.99 -19.23
C ALA A 230 17.58 31.70 -18.82
N ARG A 231 16.74 31.04 -18.01
CA ARG A 231 15.49 31.60 -17.48
C ARG A 231 15.70 32.69 -16.43
N GLY A 232 16.91 32.87 -15.88
CA GLY A 232 17.26 33.96 -14.96
C GLY A 232 16.65 33.87 -13.56
N TYR A 233 15.99 32.76 -13.21
CA TYR A 233 15.51 32.50 -11.86
C TYR A 233 16.60 31.85 -11.00
N LYS A 234 16.60 32.13 -9.70
CA LYS A 234 17.51 31.47 -8.74
C LYS A 234 17.24 29.97 -8.70
N PHE A 235 18.29 29.18 -8.51
CA PHE A 235 18.18 27.72 -8.45
C PHE A 235 17.21 27.26 -7.34
N SER A 236 17.26 27.90 -6.17
CA SER A 236 16.40 27.57 -5.02
C SER A 236 14.89 27.61 -5.31
N THR A 237 14.44 28.53 -6.17
CA THR A 237 13.03 28.65 -6.57
C THR A 237 12.56 27.40 -7.30
N TYR A 238 13.37 26.92 -8.25
CA TYR A 238 13.09 25.72 -9.02
C TYR A 238 13.27 24.43 -8.20
N ALA A 239 14.37 24.34 -7.45
CA ALA A 239 14.72 23.18 -6.65
C ALA A 239 13.67 22.85 -5.59
N THR A 240 13.07 23.88 -4.97
CA THR A 240 12.04 23.69 -3.94
C THR A 240 10.87 22.85 -4.46
N TRP A 241 10.47 22.98 -5.73
CA TRP A 241 9.39 22.19 -6.32
C TRP A 241 9.75 20.70 -6.39
N TRP A 242 10.92 20.38 -6.94
CA TRP A 242 11.39 18.98 -7.05
C TRP A 242 11.62 18.32 -5.70
N ILE A 243 12.19 19.06 -4.74
CA ILE A 243 12.39 18.58 -3.36
C ILE A 243 11.04 18.25 -2.73
N ARG A 244 10.05 19.14 -2.86
CA ARG A 244 8.70 18.94 -2.33
C ARG A 244 8.02 17.72 -2.96
N GLN A 245 8.12 17.59 -4.28
CA GLN A 245 7.50 16.51 -5.04
C GLN A 245 8.10 15.15 -4.63
N ALA A 246 9.43 15.07 -4.52
CA ALA A 246 10.11 13.85 -4.12
C ALA A 246 9.72 13.42 -2.69
N MET A 247 9.74 14.36 -1.73
CA MET A 247 9.33 14.07 -0.36
C MET A 247 7.86 13.65 -0.26
N SER A 248 6.95 14.35 -0.94
CA SER A 248 5.51 14.05 -0.88
C SER A 248 5.20 12.68 -1.51
N ARG A 249 5.91 12.34 -2.60
CA ARG A 249 5.81 11.01 -3.22
C ARG A 249 6.35 9.91 -2.30
N ALA A 250 7.53 10.11 -1.71
CA ALA A 250 8.10 9.13 -0.79
C ALA A 250 7.22 8.91 0.43
N LEU A 251 6.60 9.97 0.95
CA LEU A 251 5.63 9.88 2.03
C LEU A 251 4.43 9.01 1.64
N ALA A 252 3.88 9.21 0.44
CA ALA A 252 2.77 8.39 -0.04
C ALA A 252 3.15 6.92 -0.26
N ASP A 253 4.38 6.65 -0.71
CA ASP A 253 4.85 5.30 -1.03
C ASP A 253 5.34 4.50 0.18
N GLN A 254 5.93 5.17 1.19
CA GLN A 254 6.69 4.51 2.27
C GLN A 254 6.19 4.79 3.69
N ALA A 255 5.40 5.84 3.94
CA ALA A 255 5.11 6.25 5.33
C ALA A 255 4.17 5.30 6.08
N ARG A 256 3.41 4.46 5.37
CA ARG A 256 2.44 3.52 5.96
C ARG A 256 3.02 2.12 6.05
N THR A 257 2.79 1.45 7.18
CA THR A 257 3.16 0.03 7.39
C THR A 257 2.53 -0.88 6.34
N ILE A 258 1.26 -0.63 6.01
CA ILE A 258 0.55 -1.30 4.92
C ILE A 258 0.52 -0.33 3.75
N ARG A 259 1.25 -0.66 2.67
CA ARG A 259 1.41 0.22 1.51
C ARG A 259 0.08 0.45 0.80
N VAL A 260 -0.23 1.71 0.56
CA VAL A 260 -1.42 2.17 -0.19
C VAL A 260 -0.96 2.84 -1.50
N PRO A 261 -1.62 2.60 -2.65
CA PRO A 261 -1.26 3.29 -3.89
C PRO A 261 -1.42 4.82 -3.81
N VAL A 262 -0.56 5.56 -4.52
CA VAL A 262 -0.52 7.04 -4.48
C VAL A 262 -1.88 7.69 -4.75
N HIS A 263 -2.61 7.25 -5.77
CA HIS A 263 -3.92 7.81 -6.11
C HIS A 263 -4.96 7.63 -4.98
N VAL A 264 -4.84 6.57 -4.16
CA VAL A 264 -5.71 6.37 -2.99
C VAL A 264 -5.27 7.29 -1.84
N VAL A 265 -3.97 7.51 -1.65
CA VAL A 265 -3.45 8.48 -0.67
C VAL A 265 -3.89 9.91 -1.01
N GLU A 266 -3.88 10.28 -2.30
CA GLU A 266 -4.41 11.56 -2.78
C GLU A 266 -5.89 11.71 -2.45
N LEU A 267 -6.70 10.66 -2.66
CA LEU A 267 -8.11 10.65 -2.28
C LEU A 267 -8.30 10.77 -0.76
N ILE A 268 -7.53 10.04 0.05
CA ILE A 268 -7.55 10.16 1.52
C ILE A 268 -7.28 11.61 1.94
N ASN A 269 -6.20 12.22 1.43
CA ASN A 269 -5.84 13.60 1.75
C ASN A 269 -6.92 14.59 1.32
N ARG A 270 -7.56 14.38 0.15
CA ARG A 270 -8.66 15.21 -0.33
C ARG A 270 -9.89 15.10 0.58
N VAL A 271 -10.27 13.89 0.99
CA VAL A 271 -11.38 13.64 1.91
C VAL A 271 -11.12 14.28 3.27
N VAL A 272 -9.95 14.04 3.87
CA VAL A 272 -9.57 14.61 5.17
C VAL A 272 -9.54 16.14 5.14
N ARG A 273 -9.04 16.74 4.05
CA ARG A 273 -9.01 18.20 3.91
C ARG A 273 -10.42 18.80 3.83
N VAL A 274 -11.30 18.19 3.04
CA VAL A 274 -12.71 18.66 2.96
C VAL A 274 -13.41 18.47 4.29
N GLN A 275 -13.20 17.34 4.96
CA GLN A 275 -13.74 17.10 6.30
C GLN A 275 -13.27 18.17 7.30
N ARG A 276 -11.98 18.51 7.31
CA ARG A 276 -11.42 19.56 8.18
C ARG A 276 -11.98 20.95 7.86
N ARG A 277 -12.12 21.29 6.58
CA ARG A 277 -12.72 22.55 6.14
C ARG A 277 -14.18 22.65 6.58
N MET A 278 -14.96 21.60 6.37
CA MET A 278 -16.37 21.54 6.78
C MET A 278 -16.51 21.60 8.31
N LEU A 279 -15.63 20.94 9.06
CA LEU A 279 -15.58 21.05 10.52
C LEU A 279 -15.36 22.50 10.96
N GLN A 280 -14.45 23.23 10.29
CA GLN A 280 -14.18 24.64 10.60
C GLN A 280 -15.35 25.57 10.23
N GLU A 281 -16.02 25.32 9.11
CA GLU A 281 -17.15 26.13 8.64
C GLU A 281 -18.43 25.87 9.43
N ARG A 282 -18.69 24.61 9.83
CA ARG A 282 -19.95 24.18 10.45
C ARG A 282 -19.87 24.02 11.96
N GLY A 283 -18.67 23.84 12.53
CA GLY A 283 -18.45 23.65 13.95
C GLY A 283 -18.77 22.24 14.48
N TYR A 284 -19.05 21.27 13.61
CA TYR A 284 -19.25 19.86 13.95
C TYR A 284 -18.62 18.93 12.91
N GLU A 285 -18.30 17.68 13.29
CA GLU A 285 -17.72 16.70 12.38
C GLU A 285 -18.74 16.28 11.30
N PRO A 286 -18.45 16.49 10.00
CA PRO A 286 -19.40 16.18 8.95
C PRO A 286 -19.56 14.67 8.79
N THR A 287 -20.77 14.23 8.44
CA THR A 287 -21.04 12.82 8.16
C THR A 287 -20.41 12.38 6.83
N PRO A 288 -20.12 11.07 6.64
CA PRO A 288 -19.56 10.57 5.38
C PRO A 288 -20.40 10.96 4.15
N ASP A 289 -21.72 10.99 4.29
CA ASP A 289 -22.69 11.41 3.27
C ASP A 289 -22.60 12.92 2.94
N GLU A 290 -22.38 13.79 3.92
CA GLU A 290 -22.14 15.22 3.69
C GLU A 290 -20.84 15.46 2.90
N VAL A 291 -19.77 14.74 3.25
CA VAL A 291 -18.48 14.81 2.56
C VAL A 291 -18.58 14.25 1.14
N ALA A 292 -19.34 13.16 0.96
CA ALA A 292 -19.58 12.52 -0.32
C ALA A 292 -20.27 13.49 -1.32
N ARG A 293 -21.30 14.21 -0.87
CA ARG A 293 -21.97 15.24 -1.69
C ARG A 293 -21.04 16.38 -2.09
N HIS A 294 -20.10 16.76 -1.23
CA HIS A 294 -19.16 17.86 -1.55
C HIS A 294 -18.07 17.44 -2.54
N LEU A 295 -17.74 16.15 -2.58
CA LEU A 295 -16.67 15.60 -3.41
C LEU A 295 -17.17 14.91 -4.69
N ASP A 296 -18.48 14.87 -4.91
CA ASP A 296 -19.17 14.11 -5.97
C ASP A 296 -18.81 12.60 -5.93
N LEU A 297 -18.78 12.04 -4.72
CA LEU A 297 -18.52 10.62 -4.46
C LEU A 297 -19.74 9.94 -3.83
N THR A 298 -19.74 8.60 -3.76
CA THR A 298 -20.74 7.85 -3.01
C THR A 298 -20.37 7.77 -1.52
N GLU A 299 -21.37 7.71 -0.63
CA GLU A 299 -21.16 7.55 0.81
C GLU A 299 -20.35 6.29 1.15
N GLU A 300 -20.64 5.18 0.47
CA GLU A 300 -19.91 3.92 0.61
C GLU A 300 -18.42 4.10 0.29
N ARG A 301 -18.10 4.85 -0.77
CA ARG A 301 -16.72 5.09 -1.18
C ARG A 301 -15.97 5.97 -0.19
N VAL A 302 -16.61 7.00 0.35
CA VAL A 302 -16.01 7.83 1.41
C VAL A 302 -15.76 7.00 2.66
N SER A 303 -16.72 6.15 3.05
CA SER A 303 -16.58 5.24 4.19
C SER A 303 -15.44 4.24 4.02
N GLU A 304 -15.28 3.67 2.81
CA GLU A 304 -14.14 2.80 2.47
C GLU A 304 -12.80 3.56 2.57
N ILE A 305 -12.74 4.78 2.02
CA ILE A 305 -11.53 5.62 2.08
C ILE A 305 -11.16 5.94 3.53
N LEU A 306 -12.14 6.27 4.38
CA LEU A 306 -11.92 6.52 5.81
C LEU A 306 -11.41 5.28 6.55
N ARG A 307 -11.89 4.08 6.19
CA ARG A 307 -11.33 2.81 6.72
C ARG A 307 -9.88 2.61 6.29
N LEU A 308 -9.56 2.87 5.01
CA LEU A 308 -8.20 2.78 4.49
C LEU A 308 -7.25 3.84 5.09
N ALA A 309 -7.79 4.95 5.59
CA ALA A 309 -7.02 5.99 6.25
C ALA A 309 -6.51 5.56 7.65
N GLN A 310 -7.16 4.59 8.30
CA GLN A 310 -6.82 4.12 9.64
C GLN A 310 -5.41 3.50 9.66
N GLU A 311 -4.63 3.85 10.68
CA GLU A 311 -3.29 3.31 10.88
C GLU A 311 -3.32 2.11 11.84
N PRO A 312 -2.50 1.07 11.58
CA PRO A 312 -2.43 -0.08 12.47
C PRO A 312 -1.84 0.31 13.83
N VAL A 313 -2.34 -0.35 14.89
CA VAL A 313 -1.86 -0.18 16.26
C VAL A 313 -0.84 -1.28 16.58
N SER A 314 0.17 -0.95 17.39
CA SER A 314 1.17 -1.93 17.85
C SER A 314 0.56 -2.94 18.81
N LEU A 315 0.83 -4.23 18.60
CA LEU A 315 0.49 -5.29 19.56
C LEU A 315 1.29 -5.19 20.87
N HIS A 316 2.43 -4.50 20.84
CA HIS A 316 3.23 -4.22 22.04
C HIS A 316 2.78 -2.96 22.77
N ALA A 317 1.72 -2.27 22.30
CA ALA A 317 1.18 -1.14 23.04
C ALA A 317 0.63 -1.65 24.39
N PRO A 318 1.03 -1.05 25.53
CA PRO A 318 0.46 -1.41 26.81
C PRO A 318 -1.03 -1.06 26.83
N VAL A 319 -1.81 -1.88 27.52
CA VAL A 319 -3.25 -1.71 27.70
C VAL A 319 -3.54 -1.55 29.19
N GLY A 320 -4.19 -0.44 29.56
CA GLY A 320 -4.51 -0.11 30.96
C GLY A 320 -3.52 0.85 31.60
N GLU A 321 -3.68 1.10 32.91
CA GLU A 321 -2.85 2.04 33.67
C GLU A 321 -1.56 1.40 34.22
N GLU A 322 -1.52 0.08 34.33
CA GLU A 322 -0.45 -0.64 35.03
C GLU A 322 0.72 -1.08 34.11
N ASP A 323 0.69 -0.76 32.80
CA ASP A 323 1.72 -1.07 31.80
C ASP A 323 2.20 -2.56 31.73
N GLU A 324 1.60 -3.48 32.49
CA GLU A 324 2.03 -4.89 32.60
C GLU A 324 1.51 -5.78 31.45
N VAL A 325 0.40 -5.40 30.81
CA VAL A 325 -0.27 -6.22 29.78
C VAL A 325 -0.19 -5.53 28.43
N ALA A 326 0.34 -6.23 27.42
CA ALA A 326 0.34 -5.73 26.05
C ALA A 326 -0.96 -6.09 25.33
N LEU A 327 -1.34 -5.30 24.32
CA LEU A 327 -2.51 -5.57 23.49
C LEU A 327 -2.46 -6.97 22.85
N GLY A 328 -1.27 -7.42 22.45
CA GLY A 328 -1.05 -8.72 21.85
C GLY A 328 -1.36 -9.90 22.78
N ASP A 329 -1.21 -9.72 24.09
CA ASP A 329 -1.49 -10.78 25.07
C ASP A 329 -2.99 -11.05 25.23
N LEU A 330 -3.84 -10.13 24.76
CA LEU A 330 -5.29 -10.21 24.81
C LEU A 330 -5.92 -10.81 23.55
N ILE A 331 -5.13 -11.07 22.51
CA ILE A 331 -5.64 -11.59 21.25
C ILE A 331 -5.67 -13.12 21.30
N GLU A 332 -6.86 -13.68 21.12
CA GLU A 332 -7.07 -15.12 21.02
C GLU A 332 -6.48 -15.68 19.73
N ASP A 333 -5.79 -16.82 19.82
CA ASP A 333 -5.32 -17.56 18.66
C ASP A 333 -6.44 -18.45 18.11
N GLY A 334 -7.10 -17.97 17.05
CA GLY A 334 -8.19 -18.70 16.41
C GLY A 334 -7.78 -19.97 15.66
N ASP A 335 -6.48 -20.15 15.36
CA ASP A 335 -5.97 -21.34 14.69
C ASP A 335 -5.55 -22.45 15.68
N ALA A 336 -5.52 -22.13 16.98
CA ALA A 336 -5.15 -23.09 18.01
C ALA A 336 -6.20 -24.20 18.13
N ALA A 337 -5.77 -25.44 17.92
CA ALA A 337 -6.65 -26.59 18.07
C ALA A 337 -7.13 -26.73 19.52
N SER A 338 -8.44 -26.74 19.72
CA SER A 338 -9.02 -26.99 21.04
C SER A 338 -8.63 -28.40 21.51
N PRO A 339 -8.14 -28.55 22.77
CA PRO A 339 -7.84 -29.87 23.33
C PRO A 339 -9.06 -30.81 23.32
N VAL A 340 -10.27 -30.25 23.49
CA VAL A 340 -11.52 -31.00 23.47
C VAL A 340 -11.82 -31.51 22.07
N GLU A 341 -11.70 -30.65 21.05
CA GLU A 341 -11.92 -31.03 19.65
C GLU A 341 -10.86 -32.05 19.19
N SER A 342 -9.61 -31.87 19.59
CA SER A 342 -8.53 -32.80 19.28
C SER A 342 -8.77 -34.18 19.91
N ALA A 343 -9.18 -34.23 21.18
CA ALA A 343 -9.54 -35.47 21.85
C ALA A 343 -10.79 -36.12 21.21
N ALA A 344 -11.81 -35.33 20.89
CA ALA A 344 -13.01 -35.80 20.20
C ALA A 344 -12.66 -36.40 18.83
N PHE A 345 -11.77 -35.76 18.07
CA PHE A 345 -11.32 -36.25 16.77
C PHE A 345 -10.51 -37.56 16.88
N LEU A 346 -9.67 -37.71 17.91
CA LEU A 346 -8.96 -38.96 18.19
C LEU A 346 -9.94 -40.10 18.53
N LEU A 347 -10.92 -39.84 19.40
CA LEU A 347 -11.95 -40.82 19.75
C LEU A 347 -12.82 -41.18 18.54
N LEU A 348 -13.18 -40.19 17.71
CA LEU A 348 -13.87 -40.43 16.45
C LEU A 348 -13.08 -41.36 15.54
N ARG A 349 -11.77 -41.14 15.41
CA ARG A 349 -10.89 -41.99 14.60
C ARG A 349 -10.82 -43.42 15.15
N GLU A 350 -10.70 -43.60 16.47
CA GLU A 350 -10.71 -44.93 17.11
C GLU A 350 -12.04 -45.66 16.89
N HIS A 351 -13.17 -44.97 17.08
CA HIS A 351 -14.49 -45.53 16.80
C HIS A 351 -14.68 -45.87 15.32
N LEU A 352 -14.22 -45.01 14.40
CA LEU A 352 -14.24 -45.30 12.97
C LEU A 352 -13.40 -46.53 12.62
N ASP A 353 -12.19 -46.67 13.17
CA ASP A 353 -11.33 -47.83 12.94
C ASP A 353 -11.96 -49.12 13.51
N ALA A 354 -12.57 -49.04 14.70
CA ALA A 354 -13.31 -50.16 15.30
C ALA A 354 -14.49 -50.59 14.41
N VAL A 355 -15.29 -49.65 13.90
CA VAL A 355 -16.40 -49.94 12.98
C VAL A 355 -15.89 -50.53 11.67
N LEU A 356 -14.85 -49.95 11.08
CA LEU A 356 -14.25 -50.44 9.83
C LEU A 356 -13.67 -51.85 9.98
N SER A 357 -13.23 -52.26 11.17
CA SER A 357 -12.71 -53.60 11.44
C SER A 357 -13.77 -54.72 11.35
N THR A 358 -15.06 -54.38 11.52
CA THR A 358 -16.17 -55.33 11.40
C THR A 358 -16.49 -55.68 9.94
N LEU A 359 -16.05 -54.85 9.00
CA LEU A 359 -16.25 -55.05 7.56
C LEU A 359 -15.25 -56.06 7.01
N GLY A 360 -15.63 -56.72 5.90
CA GLY A 360 -14.69 -57.57 5.17
C GLY A 360 -13.49 -56.76 4.65
N GLU A 361 -12.32 -57.40 4.55
CA GLU A 361 -11.05 -56.73 4.19
C GLU A 361 -11.15 -55.88 2.90
N ARG A 362 -11.84 -56.40 1.88
CA ARG A 362 -12.09 -55.70 0.61
C ARG A 362 -13.05 -54.52 0.77
N GLU A 363 -14.10 -54.66 1.57
CA GLU A 363 -15.09 -53.60 1.82
C GLU A 363 -14.45 -52.43 2.59
N ARG A 364 -13.72 -52.75 3.67
CA ARG A 364 -12.93 -51.78 4.46
C ARG A 364 -11.95 -51.00 3.59
N LYS A 365 -11.16 -51.69 2.76
CA LYS A 365 -10.11 -51.05 1.96
C LYS A 365 -10.68 -50.18 0.84
N VAL A 366 -11.84 -50.52 0.28
CA VAL A 366 -12.56 -49.66 -0.67
C VAL A 366 -13.00 -48.35 0.00
N VAL A 367 -13.58 -48.40 1.21
CA VAL A 367 -14.02 -47.20 1.95
C VAL A 367 -12.82 -46.35 2.38
N GLN A 368 -11.76 -46.96 2.92
CA GLN A 368 -10.54 -46.24 3.32
C GLN A 368 -9.89 -45.49 2.14
N LEU A 369 -9.80 -46.12 0.96
CA LEU A 369 -9.23 -45.49 -0.23
C LEU A 369 -10.17 -44.44 -0.83
N ARG A 370 -11.49 -44.65 -0.75
CA ARG A 370 -12.48 -43.71 -1.29
C ARG A 370 -12.48 -42.38 -0.55
N TYR A 371 -12.50 -42.44 0.78
CA TYR A 371 -12.53 -41.26 1.64
C TYR A 371 -11.13 -40.81 2.11
N GLY A 372 -10.08 -41.53 1.71
CA GLY A 372 -8.70 -41.17 2.06
C GLY A 372 -8.40 -41.29 3.56
N LEU A 373 -9.09 -42.16 4.29
CA LEU A 373 -8.97 -42.26 5.76
C LEU A 373 -7.57 -42.67 6.25
N ALA A 374 -6.78 -43.33 5.40
CA ALA A 374 -5.42 -43.75 5.72
C ALA A 374 -4.34 -42.75 5.28
N ASP A 375 -4.47 -42.21 4.06
CA ASP A 375 -3.42 -41.41 3.40
C ASP A 375 -3.82 -39.93 3.24
N GLY A 376 -4.98 -39.51 3.74
CA GLY A 376 -5.56 -38.17 3.59
C GLY A 376 -6.04 -37.82 2.18
N ARG A 377 -5.91 -38.74 1.22
CA ARG A 377 -6.23 -38.51 -0.20
C ARG A 377 -7.41 -39.36 -0.67
N PRO A 378 -8.57 -38.75 -1.01
CA PRO A 378 -9.68 -39.49 -1.58
C PRO A 378 -9.35 -39.96 -3.00
N ARG A 379 -9.72 -41.21 -3.33
CA ARG A 379 -9.52 -41.79 -4.67
C ARG A 379 -10.82 -41.92 -5.44
N THR A 380 -10.74 -41.88 -6.76
CA THR A 380 -11.90 -42.10 -7.63
C THR A 380 -12.25 -43.60 -7.70
N LEU A 381 -13.52 -43.92 -7.98
CA LEU A 381 -13.98 -45.30 -8.13
C LEU A 381 -13.23 -46.06 -9.23
N GLU A 382 -12.76 -45.36 -10.25
CA GLU A 382 -11.96 -45.94 -11.33
C GLU A 382 -10.53 -46.28 -10.88
N GLU A 383 -9.87 -45.38 -10.14
CA GLU A 383 -8.55 -45.63 -9.55
C GLU A 383 -8.57 -46.80 -8.57
N ILE A 384 -9.61 -46.87 -7.73
CA ILE A 384 -9.83 -47.99 -6.82
C ILE A 384 -10.08 -49.27 -7.62
N GLY A 385 -10.87 -49.21 -8.70
CA GLY A 385 -11.12 -50.35 -9.58
C GLY A 385 -9.85 -50.92 -10.19
N ARG A 386 -8.94 -50.05 -10.66
CA ARG A 386 -7.63 -50.44 -11.18
C ARG A 386 -6.78 -51.15 -10.12
N LEU A 387 -6.80 -50.70 -8.87
CA LEU A 387 -6.06 -51.33 -7.76
C LEU A 387 -6.58 -52.72 -7.38
N PHE A 388 -7.90 -52.93 -7.45
CA PHE A 388 -8.53 -54.22 -7.13
C PHE A 388 -8.71 -55.14 -8.34
N GLY A 389 -8.32 -54.71 -9.54
CA GLY A 389 -8.50 -55.48 -10.78
C GLY A 389 -9.98 -55.66 -11.18
N VAL A 390 -10.85 -54.70 -10.84
CA VAL A 390 -12.29 -54.76 -11.10
C VAL A 390 -12.80 -53.49 -11.77
N THR A 391 -13.99 -53.55 -12.39
CA THR A 391 -14.59 -52.40 -13.05
C THR A 391 -15.02 -51.33 -12.04
N ARG A 392 -15.06 -50.06 -12.49
CA ARG A 392 -15.59 -48.93 -11.71
C ARG A 392 -16.97 -49.23 -11.11
N GLU A 393 -17.86 -49.82 -11.91
CA GLU A 393 -19.22 -50.15 -11.48
C GLU A 393 -19.23 -51.20 -10.36
N ARG A 394 -18.28 -52.14 -10.38
CA ARG A 394 -18.15 -53.11 -9.30
C ARG A 394 -17.71 -52.47 -7.98
N ILE A 395 -16.80 -51.49 -8.02
CA ILE A 395 -16.42 -50.72 -6.82
C ILE A 395 -17.62 -49.91 -6.29
N ARG A 396 -18.41 -49.27 -7.16
CA ARG A 396 -19.63 -48.54 -6.78
C ARG A 396 -20.64 -49.43 -6.06
N GLN A 397 -20.82 -50.67 -6.54
CA GLN A 397 -21.70 -51.66 -5.89
C GLN A 397 -21.18 -52.06 -4.50
N ILE A 398 -19.86 -52.29 -4.37
CA ILE A 398 -19.23 -52.64 -3.09
C ILE A 398 -19.38 -51.47 -2.11
N GLU A 399 -19.12 -50.23 -2.55
CA GLU A 399 -19.30 -49.01 -1.75
C GLU A 399 -20.74 -48.89 -1.25
N SER A 400 -21.73 -48.97 -2.16
CA SER A 400 -23.15 -48.84 -1.80
C SER A 400 -23.60 -49.91 -0.81
N LYS A 401 -23.18 -51.17 -1.02
CA LYS A 401 -23.46 -52.27 -0.10
C LYS A 401 -22.79 -52.06 1.26
N THR A 402 -21.56 -51.55 1.28
CA THR A 402 -20.79 -51.30 2.50
C THR A 402 -21.38 -50.13 3.30
N LEU A 403 -21.76 -49.04 2.64
CA LEU A 403 -22.42 -47.90 3.29
C LEU A 403 -23.78 -48.29 3.88
N ASN A 404 -24.57 -49.12 3.19
CA ASN A 404 -25.82 -49.63 3.76
C ASN A 404 -25.58 -50.52 4.99
N LYS A 405 -24.58 -51.41 4.94
CA LYS A 405 -24.16 -52.20 6.12
C LYS A 405 -23.73 -51.32 7.29
N LEU A 406 -23.01 -50.22 7.02
CA LEU A 406 -22.57 -49.27 8.04
C LEU A 406 -23.75 -48.49 8.65
N ARG A 407 -24.79 -48.19 7.86
CA ARG A 407 -26.02 -47.53 8.33
C ARG A 407 -26.86 -48.42 9.24
N ASP A 408 -26.94 -49.71 8.94
CA ASP A 408 -27.79 -50.67 9.68
C ASP A 408 -27.09 -51.25 10.92
N HIS A 409 -25.82 -50.92 11.16
CA HIS A 409 -25.05 -51.45 12.28
C HIS A 409 -25.33 -50.68 13.59
N ALA A 410 -25.38 -51.38 14.72
CA ALA A 410 -25.53 -50.80 16.07
C ALA A 410 -24.46 -49.75 16.45
N PHE A 411 -23.40 -49.60 15.66
CA PHE A 411 -22.35 -48.60 15.88
C PHE A 411 -22.64 -47.27 15.17
N ALA A 412 -23.61 -47.21 14.26
CA ALA A 412 -24.09 -45.95 13.68
C ALA A 412 -24.62 -45.00 14.78
N ASP A 413 -25.23 -45.55 15.82
CA ASP A 413 -25.70 -44.79 16.99
C ASP A 413 -24.54 -44.18 17.79
N GLN A 414 -23.38 -44.84 17.86
CA GLN A 414 -22.18 -44.32 18.55
C GLN A 414 -21.50 -43.20 17.76
N LEU A 415 -21.49 -43.29 16.42
CA LEU A 415 -20.93 -42.24 15.55
C LEU A 415 -21.85 -41.02 15.45
N ARG A 416 -23.13 -41.16 15.80
CA ARG A 416 -24.11 -40.06 15.79
C ARG A 416 -23.75 -38.94 16.77
N GLY A 417 -23.04 -39.26 17.86
CA GLY A 417 -22.59 -38.29 18.85
C GLY A 417 -21.50 -37.34 18.37
N TYR A 418 -20.96 -37.52 17.16
CA TYR A 418 -19.91 -36.67 16.56
C TYR A 418 -20.44 -35.80 15.41
N LEU A 419 -21.77 -35.69 15.24
CA LEU A 419 -22.38 -34.89 14.17
C LEU A 419 -22.52 -33.40 14.51
N ASP A 420 -22.34 -33.03 15.78
CA ASP A 420 -22.42 -31.65 16.28
C ASP A 420 -21.03 -31.02 16.46
#